data_AF-A0A136KJZ7-F1
#
_entry.id   AF-A0A136KJZ7-F1
#
_cell.length_a   1.000
_cell.length_b   1.000
_cell.length_c   1.000
_cell.angle_alpha   90.00
_cell.angle_beta   90.00
_cell.angle_gamma   90.00
#
_symmetry.space_group_name_H-M   'P 1'
#
loop_
_entity.id
_entity.type
_entity.pdbx_description
1 polymer ?
#
loop_
_entity_poly.entity_id
_entity_poly.type
_entity_poly.pdbx_seq_one_letter_code
_entity_poly.pdbx_strand_id
1 'polypeptide(L)'
;MLPFFRKSPKTQQEDIYLALDIGTEFVKAALFSVDFTSLKIAIKGYSKVRQHSSAMQGAMIVNLENVISACDRAIGEALLDADAIANKTYQRAKSPTERYPN
;
A
#
# COMPACT_ATOMS: atom_id res chain seq x y z
N MET A 1 43.82 -20.76 -2.88
CA MET A 1 43.03 -19.53 -2.69
C MET A 1 41.86 -19.59 -3.67
N LEU A 2 40.69 -20.08 -3.25
CA LEU A 2 39.52 -20.17 -4.14
C LEU A 2 38.77 -18.83 -4.19
N PRO A 3 38.31 -18.38 -5.36
CA PRO A 3 37.59 -17.12 -5.51
C PRO A 3 36.19 -17.23 -4.91
N PHE A 4 35.84 -16.30 -4.04
CA PHE A 4 34.52 -16.17 -3.45
C PHE A 4 33.50 -15.83 -4.54
N PHE A 5 32.67 -16.80 -4.91
CA PHE A 5 31.42 -16.55 -5.61
C PHE A 5 30.48 -15.75 -4.68
N ARG A 6 30.47 -14.43 -4.81
CA ARG A 6 29.41 -13.57 -4.25
C ARG A 6 28.12 -13.90 -4.99
N LYS A 7 27.25 -14.70 -4.38
CA LYS A 7 25.85 -14.77 -4.80
C LYS A 7 25.23 -13.40 -4.56
N SER A 8 24.80 -12.74 -5.63
CA SER A 8 23.91 -11.58 -5.54
C SER A 8 22.69 -11.98 -4.72
N PRO A 9 22.29 -11.23 -3.68
CA PRO A 9 21.06 -11.54 -2.96
C PRO A 9 19.91 -11.46 -3.96
N LYS A 10 19.22 -12.59 -4.19
CA LYS A 10 17.93 -12.58 -4.88
C LYS A 10 17.01 -11.74 -4.00
N THR A 11 16.60 -10.57 -4.49
CA THR A 11 15.54 -9.79 -3.86
C THR A 11 14.32 -10.70 -3.80
N GLN A 12 14.00 -11.23 -2.62
CA GLN A 12 12.71 -11.90 -2.45
C GLN A 12 11.66 -10.83 -2.66
N GLN A 13 10.86 -11.02 -3.70
CA GLN A 13 9.74 -10.14 -3.98
C GLN A 13 8.75 -10.35 -2.84
N GLU A 14 8.58 -9.35 -1.96
CA GLU A 14 7.57 -9.40 -0.90
C GLU A 14 6.19 -9.41 -1.57
N ASP A 15 5.35 -10.38 -1.18
CA ASP A 15 3.94 -10.37 -1.56
C ASP A 15 3.25 -9.16 -0.94
N ILE A 16 2.52 -8.42 -1.76
CA ILE A 16 1.69 -7.28 -1.34
C ILE A 16 0.23 -7.68 -1.43
N TYR A 17 -0.50 -7.45 -0.34
CA TYR A 17 -1.92 -7.71 -0.20
C TYR A 17 -2.70 -6.40 -0.17
N LEU A 18 -3.95 -6.44 -0.64
CA LEU A 18 -4.93 -5.37 -0.55
C LEU A 18 -6.08 -5.82 0.34
N ALA A 19 -6.40 -5.02 1.35
CA ALA A 19 -7.66 -5.09 2.07
C ALA A 19 -8.56 -3.92 1.66
N LEU A 20 -9.83 -4.21 1.38
CA LEU A 20 -10.83 -3.22 0.99
C LEU A 20 -12.07 -3.38 1.90
N ASP A 21 -12.40 -2.31 2.65
CA ASP A 21 -13.60 -2.21 3.48
C ASP A 21 -14.60 -1.27 2.80
N ILE A 22 -15.69 -1.82 2.30
CA ILE A 22 -16.74 -1.09 1.59
C ILE A 22 -17.88 -0.79 2.57
N GLY A 23 -17.74 0.33 3.29
CA GLY A 23 -18.78 0.81 4.21
C GLY A 23 -19.74 1.78 3.53
N THR A 24 -20.92 1.98 4.10
CA THR A 24 -21.95 2.88 3.54
C THR A 24 -21.47 4.32 3.32
N GLU A 25 -20.64 4.84 4.22
CA GLU A 25 -20.16 6.23 4.15
C GLU A 25 -18.75 6.36 3.55
N PHE A 26 -17.95 5.31 3.66
CA PHE A 26 -16.54 5.34 3.29
C PHE A 26 -16.10 4.00 2.74
N VAL A 27 -15.33 4.05 1.66
CA VAL A 27 -14.47 2.94 1.23
C VAL A 27 -13.08 3.17 1.79
N LYS A 28 -12.48 2.14 2.38
CA LYS A 28 -11.11 2.19 2.92
C LYS A 28 -10.26 1.13 2.25
N ALA A 29 -9.05 1.49 1.86
CA ALA A 29 -8.08 0.56 1.28
C ALA A 29 -6.80 0.55 2.12
N ALA A 30 -6.21 -0.64 2.28
CA ALA A 30 -4.90 -0.80 2.91
C ALA A 30 -4.05 -1.78 2.07
N LEU A 31 -2.86 -1.32 1.69
CA LEU A 31 -1.81 -2.13 1.07
C LEU A 31 -0.83 -2.58 2.15
N PHE A 32 -0.52 -3.86 2.22
CA PHE A 32 0.33 -4.39 3.27
C PHE A 32 1.11 -5.63 2.83
N SER A 33 2.23 -5.91 3.48
CA SER A 33 2.89 -7.22 3.41
C SER A 33 2.78 -7.94 4.75
N VAL A 34 2.83 -9.28 4.69
CA VAL A 34 2.77 -10.14 5.87
C VAL A 34 4.08 -10.90 5.97
N ASP A 35 4.76 -10.76 7.11
CA ASP A 35 5.85 -11.66 7.48
C ASP A 35 5.26 -12.78 8.36
N PHE A 36 5.07 -13.94 7.75
CA PHE A 36 4.55 -15.13 8.44
C PHE A 36 5.52 -15.73 9.46
N THR A 37 6.82 -15.38 9.41
CA THR A 37 7.80 -15.84 10.39
C THR A 37 7.71 -15.02 11.66
N SER A 38 7.63 -13.69 11.53
CA SER A 38 7.52 -12.79 12.68
C SER A 38 6.09 -12.46 13.10
N LEU A 39 5.09 -12.93 12.34
CA LEU A 39 3.66 -12.63 12.49
C LEU A 39 3.37 -11.13 12.51
N LYS A 40 4.11 -10.36 11.69
CA LYS A 40 3.96 -8.92 11.58
C LYS A 40 3.35 -8.53 10.25
N ILE A 41 2.54 -7.47 10.29
CA ILE A 41 2.00 -6.81 9.11
C ILE A 41 2.71 -5.47 8.95
N ALA A 42 3.27 -5.22 7.77
CA ALA A 42 3.81 -3.93 7.41
C ALA A 42 2.84 -3.21 6.48
N ILE A 43 2.20 -2.14 6.98
CA ILE A 43 1.36 -1.27 6.14
C ILE A 43 2.27 -0.50 5.19
N LYS A 44 2.00 -0.64 3.90
CA LYS A 44 2.73 0.04 2.83
C LYS A 44 2.05 1.35 2.45
N GLY A 45 0.72 1.38 2.43
CA GLY A 45 -0.08 2.60 2.23
C GLY A 45 -1.55 2.37 2.52
N TYR A 46 -2.30 3.43 2.78
CA TYR A 46 -3.72 3.34 3.09
C TYR A 46 -4.52 4.56 2.63
N SER A 47 -5.84 4.41 2.54
CA SER A 47 -6.74 5.51 2.18
C SER A 47 -8.12 5.37 2.82
N LYS A 48 -8.87 6.48 2.81
CA LYS A 48 -10.27 6.54 3.21
C LYS A 48 -11.00 7.53 2.31
N VAL A 49 -11.80 7.00 1.39
CA VAL A 49 -12.57 7.78 0.43
C VAL A 49 -14.03 7.84 0.86
N ARG A 50 -14.60 9.06 0.92
CA ARG A 50 -16.03 9.24 1.16
C ARG A 50 -16.82 8.69 -0.01
N GLN A 51 -17.79 7.85 0.29
CA GLN A 51 -18.70 7.26 -0.69
C GLN A 51 -19.84 8.22 -1.02
N HIS A 52 -20.39 8.12 -2.23
CA HIS A 52 -21.59 8.87 -2.60
C HIS A 52 -22.79 8.40 -1.77
N SER A 53 -23.67 9.31 -1.36
CA SER A 53 -24.83 8.99 -0.50
C SER A 53 -25.84 8.04 -1.16
N SER A 54 -25.83 7.95 -2.48
CA SER A 54 -26.66 7.03 -3.26
C SER A 54 -25.93 5.76 -3.72
N ALA A 55 -24.73 5.46 -3.21
CA ALA A 55 -23.99 4.27 -3.58
C ALA A 55 -24.42 3.04 -2.77
N MET A 56 -24.49 3.21 -1.44
CA MET A 56 -24.95 2.19 -0.50
C MET A 56 -25.99 2.75 0.46
N GLN A 57 -26.92 1.89 0.87
CA GLN A 57 -27.91 2.18 1.90
C GLN A 57 -28.16 0.93 2.73
N GLY A 58 -28.09 1.04 4.06
CA GLY A 58 -28.37 -0.10 4.95
C GLY A 58 -27.49 -1.33 4.68
N ALA A 59 -26.19 -1.12 4.38
CA ALA A 59 -25.24 -2.16 3.97
C ALA A 59 -25.53 -2.84 2.62
N MET A 60 -26.50 -2.36 1.85
CA MET A 60 -26.78 -2.83 0.50
C MET A 60 -26.21 -1.88 -0.55
N ILE A 61 -25.69 -2.43 -1.63
CA ILE A 61 -25.33 -1.67 -2.83
C ILE A 61 -26.62 -1.26 -3.54
N VAL A 62 -26.86 0.04 -3.67
CA VAL A 62 -28.04 0.60 -4.37
C VAL A 62 -27.65 1.26 -5.70
N ASN A 63 -26.36 1.60 -5.88
CA ASN A 63 -25.79 1.98 -7.16
C ASN A 63 -24.36 1.43 -7.29
N LEU A 64 -24.18 0.44 -8.17
CA LEU A 64 -22.91 -0.26 -8.34
C LEU A 64 -21.81 0.62 -8.95
N GLU A 65 -22.13 1.49 -9.92
CA GLU A 65 -21.16 2.36 -10.57
C GLU A 65 -20.49 3.31 -9.57
N ASN A 66 -21.29 3.88 -8.67
CA ASN A 66 -20.78 4.75 -7.62
C ASN A 66 -19.88 4.00 -6.61
N VAL A 67 -20.20 2.73 -6.31
CA VAL A 67 -19.35 1.89 -5.45
C VAL A 67 -18.02 1.58 -6.14
N ILE A 68 -18.05 1.17 -7.41
CA ILE A 68 -16.83 0.90 -8.19
C ILE A 68 -15.95 2.14 -8.25
N SER A 69 -16.52 3.30 -8.58
CA SER A 69 -15.79 4.56 -8.62
C SER A 69 -15.14 4.92 -7.28
N ALA A 70 -15.82 4.67 -6.16
CA ALA A 70 -15.26 4.90 -4.83
C ALA A 70 -14.14 3.91 -4.48
N CYS A 71 -14.26 2.64 -4.87
CA CYS A 71 -13.22 1.63 -4.71
C CYS A 71 -11.97 1.96 -5.52
N ASP A 72 -12.11 2.32 -6.80
CA ASP A 72 -11.00 2.70 -7.66
C ASP A 72 -10.23 3.88 -7.08
N ARG A 73 -10.95 4.90 -6.60
CA ARG A 73 -10.35 6.06 -5.93
C ARG A 73 -9.62 5.66 -4.64
N ALA A 74 -10.23 4.81 -3.81
CA ALA A 74 -9.60 4.37 -2.57
C ALA A 74 -8.30 3.60 -2.85
N ILE A 75 -8.31 2.69 -3.83
CA ILE A 75 -7.11 1.94 -4.21
C ILE A 75 -6.04 2.89 -4.77
N GLY A 76 -6.41 3.82 -5.65
CA GLY A 76 -5.50 4.82 -6.21
C GLY A 76 -4.85 5.71 -5.14
N GLU A 77 -5.63 6.21 -4.17
CA GLU A 77 -5.11 7.01 -3.07
C GLU A 77 -4.17 6.20 -2.15
N ALA A 78 -4.46 4.92 -1.91
CA ALA A 78 -3.60 4.05 -1.10
C ALA A 78 -2.27 3.74 -1.81
N LEU A 79 -2.27 3.61 -3.15
CA LEU A 79 -1.06 3.47 -3.95
C LEU A 79 -0.20 4.74 -3.89
N LEU A 80 -0.81 5.92 -4.00
CA LEU A 80 -0.10 7.20 -3.87
C LEU A 80 0.54 7.37 -2.48
N ASP A 81 -0.17 6.99 -1.42
CA ASP A 81 0.38 6.98 -0.05
C ASP A 81 1.55 6.00 0.07
N ALA A 82 1.43 4.80 -0.55
CA ALA A 82 2.50 3.81 -0.55
C ALA A 82 3.77 4.30 -1.23
N ASP A 83 3.64 4.94 -2.39
CA ASP A 83 4.77 5.56 -3.10
C ASP A 83 5.43 6.65 -2.23
N ALA A 84 4.63 7.46 -1.53
CA ALA A 84 5.15 8.49 -0.63
C ALA A 84 5.92 7.88 0.56
N ILE A 85 5.42 6.79 1.16
CA ILE A 85 6.07 6.09 2.26
C ILE A 85 7.37 5.40 1.79
N ALA A 86 7.34 4.75 0.63
CA ALA A 86 8.51 4.12 0.04
C ALA A 86 9.61 5.15 -0.23
N ASN A 87 9.26 6.29 -0.83
CA ASN A 87 10.19 7.38 -1.08
C ASN A 87 10.80 7.96 0.21
N LYS A 88 9.99 8.21 1.25
CA LYS A 88 10.49 8.66 2.56
C LYS A 88 11.47 7.66 3.18
N THR A 89 11.17 6.37 3.06
CA THR A 89 12.02 5.29 3.57
C THR A 89 13.35 5.23 2.82
N TYR A 90 13.31 5.34 1.48
CA TYR A 90 14.51 5.41 0.64
C TYR A 90 15.41 6.60 1.01
N GLN A 91 14.84 7.79 1.19
CA GLN A 91 15.63 8.97 1.59
C GLN A 91 16.25 8.82 2.99
N ARG A 92 15.56 8.13 3.92
CA ARG A 92 16.10 7.82 5.25
C ARG A 92 17.25 6.82 5.22
N ALA A 93 17.20 5.85 4.32
CA ALA A 93 18.20 4.78 4.21
C ALA A 93 19.53 5.25 3.58
N LYS A 94 19.52 6.34 2.80
CA LYS A 94 20.74 6.94 2.24
C LYS A 94 21.70 7.43 3.32
N SER A 95 23.00 7.24 3.07
CA SER A 95 24.06 7.81 3.91
C SER A 95 24.04 9.35 3.86
N PRO A 96 24.56 10.06 4.87
CA PRO A 96 24.56 11.54 4.89
C PRO A 96 25.20 12.18 3.65
N THR A 97 26.25 11.56 3.12
CA THR A 97 26.97 11.98 1.90
C THR A 97 26.17 11.77 0.61
N GLU A 98 25.23 10.82 0.59
CA GLU A 98 24.31 10.61 -0.54
C GLU A 98 23.03 11.47 -0.45
N ARG A 99 22.75 12.01 0.74
CA ARG A 99 21.62 12.93 0.99
C ARG A 99 21.94 14.38 0.64
N TYR A 100 23.19 14.80 0.83
CA TYR A 100 23.68 16.13 0.47
C TYR A 100 24.98 15.99 -0.35
N PRO A 101 24.87 15.75 -1.67
CA PRO A 101 26.05 15.81 -2.53
C PRO A 101 26.57 17.25 -2.55
N ASN A 102 27.88 17.43 -2.32
CA ASN A 102 28.56 18.71 -2.44
C ASN A 102 28.46 19.27 -3.86
#